data_AF-A0A4V5R690-F1
#
_entry.id   AF-A0A4V5R690-F1
#
_cell.length_a   1.000
_cell.length_b   1.000
_cell.length_c   1.000
_cell.angle_alpha   90.00
_cell.angle_beta   90.00
_cell.angle_gamma   90.00
#
_symmetry.space_group_name_H-M   'P 1'
#
loop_
_entity.id
_entity.type
_entity.pdbx_description
1 polymer ?
#
loop_
_entity_poly.entity_id
_entity_poly.type
_entity_poly.pdbx_seq_one_letter_code
_entity_poly.pdbx_strand_id
1 'polypeptide(L)'
;MSRENKVLSVGYFLIFLSIILGFGGIWLIAHMYIYPFFDSNLQKVIADPLMIVSFLIGGSLGMMVLAPINVACRYFLSRELRVKTIFIFMFCVGTFGSGMNLALYKWIIEPNHMIECPKKLGYKKNLMRDYVSDLSLCEKL
;
A
#
# COMPACT_ATOMS: atom_id res chain seq x y z
N MET A 1 -14.68 -32.82 21.31
CA MET A 1 -14.71 -31.34 21.34
C MET A 1 -16.12 -30.88 20.97
N SER A 2 -16.77 -30.07 21.80
CA SER A 2 -18.15 -29.60 21.56
C SER A 2 -18.23 -28.64 20.36
N ARG A 3 -19.46 -28.38 19.87
CA ARG A 3 -19.73 -27.37 18.83
C ARG A 3 -19.30 -25.97 19.27
N GLU A 4 -19.51 -25.67 20.56
CA GLU A 4 -19.18 -24.42 21.22
C GLU A 4 -17.67 -24.18 21.30
N ASN A 5 -16.90 -25.17 21.74
CA ASN A 5 -15.43 -25.09 21.80
C ASN A 5 -14.80 -24.91 20.40
N LYS A 6 -15.45 -25.41 19.33
CA LYS A 6 -15.03 -25.15 17.94
C LYS A 6 -15.25 -23.69 17.55
N VAL A 7 -16.42 -23.10 17.86
CA VAL A 7 -16.72 -21.69 17.58
C VAL A 7 -15.76 -20.76 18.33
N LEU A 8 -15.48 -21.05 19.60
CA LEU A 8 -14.56 -20.28 20.42
C LEU A 8 -13.12 -20.31 19.85
N SER A 9 -12.63 -21.49 19.46
CA SER A 9 -11.30 -21.69 18.86
C SER A 9 -11.15 -20.93 17.54
N VAL A 10 -12.15 -20.99 16.65
CA VAL A 10 -12.16 -20.22 15.39
C VAL A 10 -12.14 -18.71 15.65
N GLY A 11 -12.82 -18.23 16.71
CA GLY A 11 -12.78 -16.82 17.10
C GLY A 11 -11.39 -16.34 17.50
N TYR A 12 -10.69 -17.08 18.37
CA TYR A 12 -9.32 -16.75 18.75
C TYR A 12 -8.35 -16.78 17.56
N PHE A 13 -8.50 -17.75 16.65
CA PHE A 13 -7.70 -17.80 15.42
C PHE A 13 -7.92 -16.56 14.53
N LEU A 14 -9.18 -16.13 14.33
CA LEU A 14 -9.50 -14.95 13.53
C LEU A 14 -8.96 -13.65 14.18
N ILE A 15 -9.04 -13.53 15.50
CA ILE A 15 -8.44 -12.41 16.25
C ILE A 15 -6.93 -12.38 16.02
N PHE A 16 -6.23 -13.50 16.27
CA PHE A 16 -4.77 -13.61 16.09
C PHE A 16 -4.32 -13.28 14.65
N LEU A 17 -4.99 -13.86 13.65
CA LEU A 17 -4.72 -13.59 12.23
C LEU A 17 -4.94 -12.11 11.87
N SER A 18 -6.01 -11.50 12.38
CA SER A 18 -6.30 -10.09 12.12
C SER A 18 -5.25 -9.14 12.72
N ILE A 19 -4.69 -9.48 13.89
CA ILE A 19 -3.62 -8.69 14.54
C ILE A 19 -2.33 -8.76 13.72
N ILE A 20 -1.96 -9.94 13.22
CA ILE A 20 -0.79 -10.12 12.33
C ILE A 20 -0.95 -9.30 11.05
N LEU A 21 -2.13 -9.36 10.41
CA LEU A 21 -2.43 -8.57 9.21
C LEU A 21 -2.41 -7.06 9.48
N GLY A 22 -2.89 -6.61 10.63
CA GLY A 22 -2.83 -5.21 11.05
C GLY A 22 -1.39 -4.69 11.19
N PHE A 23 -0.53 -5.42 11.92
CA PHE A 23 0.88 -5.05 12.05
C PHE A 23 1.63 -5.13 10.71
N GLY A 24 1.35 -6.14 9.88
CA GLY A 24 1.91 -6.24 8.52
C GLY A 24 1.50 -5.06 7.64
N GLY A 25 0.23 -4.63 7.70
CA GLY A 25 -0.27 -3.45 6.99
C GLY A 25 0.43 -2.16 7.43
N ILE A 26 0.58 -1.93 8.74
CA ILE A 26 1.31 -0.76 9.28
C ILE A 26 2.78 -0.77 8.82
N TRP A 27 3.44 -1.93 8.90
CA TRP A 27 4.84 -2.09 8.48
C TRP A 27 5.03 -1.83 6.98
N LEU A 28 4.12 -2.32 6.12
CA LEU A 28 4.15 -2.05 4.68
C LEU A 28 3.92 -0.57 4.36
N ILE A 29 2.97 0.10 5.04
CA ILE A 29 2.77 1.56 4.89
C ILE A 29 4.06 2.31 5.25
N ALA A 30 4.68 1.95 6.38
CA ALA A 30 5.92 2.59 6.82
C ALA A 30 7.08 2.34 5.84
N HIS A 31 7.28 1.11 5.39
CA HIS A 31 8.37 0.75 4.49
C HIS A 31 8.23 1.38 3.09
N MET A 32 7.01 1.43 2.54
CA MET A 32 6.77 1.98 1.19
C MET A 32 6.68 3.51 1.17
N TYR A 33 6.05 4.14 2.17
CA TYR A 33 5.72 5.56 2.13
C TYR A 33 6.47 6.45 3.13
N ILE A 34 7.09 5.88 4.17
CA ILE A 34 7.69 6.69 5.26
C ILE A 34 9.22 6.55 5.26
N TYR A 35 9.75 5.33 5.28
CA TYR A 35 11.19 5.07 5.38
C TYR A 35 12.04 5.72 4.26
N PRO A 36 11.57 5.86 2.99
CA PRO A 36 12.37 6.55 1.97
C PRO A 36 12.57 8.06 2.22
N PHE A 37 11.95 8.66 3.24
CA PHE A 37 12.25 10.03 3.68
C PHE A 37 13.33 10.10 4.77
N PHE A 38 13.80 8.96 5.29
CA PHE A 38 14.76 8.88 6.41
C PHE A 38 16.01 8.04 6.10
N ASP A 39 16.00 7.22 5.06
CA ASP A 39 17.18 6.48 4.59
C ASP A 39 18.06 7.38 3.69
N SER A 40 19.32 7.56 4.09
CA SER A 40 20.31 8.38 3.38
C SER A 40 21.05 7.65 2.25
N ASN A 41 20.81 6.35 2.04
CA ASN A 41 21.53 5.52 1.06
C ASN A 41 20.60 4.88 0.02
N LEU A 42 19.46 5.53 -0.28
CA LEU A 42 18.49 5.06 -1.27
C LEU A 42 19.09 5.06 -2.68
N GLN A 43 19.45 3.87 -3.16
CA GLN A 43 19.89 3.65 -4.55
C GLN A 43 18.72 3.47 -5.53
N LYS A 44 17.51 3.18 -5.02
CA LYS A 44 16.32 2.90 -5.82
C LYS A 44 15.05 3.20 -5.03
N VAL A 45 14.13 3.97 -5.62
CA VAL A 45 12.79 4.24 -5.07
C VAL A 45 11.78 4.01 -6.19
N ILE A 46 10.62 3.44 -5.86
CA ILE A 46 9.51 3.25 -6.81
C ILE A 46 8.44 4.30 -6.51
N ALA A 47 8.04 5.06 -7.53
CA ALA A 47 6.87 5.93 -7.49
C ALA A 47 5.95 5.64 -8.67
N ASP A 48 4.64 5.74 -8.43
CA ASP A 48 3.58 5.62 -9.42
C ASP A 48 3.34 7.01 -10.07
N PRO A 49 3.57 7.17 -11.39
CA PRO A 49 3.40 8.45 -12.07
C PRO A 49 1.93 8.89 -12.19
N LEU A 50 0.97 7.97 -12.06
CA LEU A 50 -0.47 8.27 -12.15
C LEU A 50 -1.12 8.46 -10.77
N MET A 51 -0.42 8.13 -9.68
CA MET A 51 -0.91 8.12 -8.29
C MET A 51 -2.10 7.18 -7.99
N ILE A 52 -2.69 6.53 -9.01
CA ILE A 52 -3.83 5.60 -8.93
C ILE A 52 -3.43 4.27 -8.28
N VAL A 53 -2.29 3.70 -8.66
CA VAL A 53 -1.76 2.47 -8.04
C VAL A 53 -1.41 2.76 -6.59
N SER A 54 -0.80 3.91 -6.30
CA SER A 54 -0.52 4.36 -4.93
C SER A 54 -1.79 4.65 -4.11
N PHE A 55 -2.88 5.11 -4.73
CA PHE A 55 -4.20 5.21 -4.07
C PHE A 55 -4.74 3.82 -3.67
N LEU A 56 -4.70 2.86 -4.60
CA LEU A 56 -5.22 1.51 -4.40
C LEU A 56 -4.39 0.72 -3.39
N ILE A 57 -3.06 0.84 -3.43
CA ILE A 57 -2.16 0.27 -2.42
C ILE A 57 -2.47 0.88 -1.04
N GLY A 58 -2.46 2.21 -0.90
CA GLY A 58 -2.78 2.89 0.35
C GLY A 58 -4.14 2.45 0.94
N GLY A 59 -5.20 2.46 0.12
CA GLY A 59 -6.54 2.06 0.55
C GLY A 59 -6.64 0.57 0.94
N SER A 60 -5.92 -0.32 0.25
CA SER A 60 -5.87 -1.75 0.58
C SER A 60 -5.08 -2.05 1.86
N LEU A 61 -3.97 -1.34 2.10
CA LEU A 61 -3.23 -1.43 3.36
C LEU A 61 -4.07 -0.85 4.52
N GLY A 62 -4.84 0.21 4.29
CA GLY A 62 -5.84 0.71 5.23
C GLY A 62 -6.88 -0.35 5.65
N MET A 63 -7.28 -1.25 4.75
CA MET A 63 -8.14 -2.39 5.08
C MET A 63 -7.46 -3.43 5.98
N MET A 64 -6.16 -3.67 5.80
CA MET A 64 -5.40 -4.57 6.68
C MET A 64 -5.35 -4.02 8.11
N VAL A 65 -5.19 -2.69 8.27
CA VAL A 65 -5.23 -2.02 9.59
C VAL A 65 -6.63 -2.02 10.21
N LEU A 66 -7.69 -1.89 9.40
CA LEU A 66 -9.08 -1.98 9.87
C LEU A 66 -9.54 -3.38 10.26
N ALA A 67 -8.96 -4.43 9.67
CA ALA A 67 -9.36 -5.81 9.92
C ALA A 67 -9.40 -6.19 11.42
N PRO A 68 -8.34 -5.99 12.23
CA PRO A 68 -8.37 -6.29 13.66
C PRO A 68 -9.36 -5.40 14.43
N ILE A 69 -9.55 -4.15 14.01
CA ILE A 69 -10.53 -3.24 14.65
C ILE A 69 -11.95 -3.78 14.44
N ASN A 70 -12.31 -4.18 13.22
CA ASN A 70 -13.63 -4.74 12.92
C ASN A 70 -13.86 -6.07 13.65
N VAL A 71 -12.85 -6.94 13.70
CA VAL A 71 -12.91 -8.21 14.45
C VAL A 71 -13.08 -7.95 15.95
N ALA A 72 -12.32 -7.02 16.53
CA ALA A 72 -12.45 -6.64 17.94
C ALA A 72 -13.83 -6.05 18.27
N CYS A 73 -14.35 -5.12 17.46
CA CYS A 73 -15.71 -4.60 17.64
C CYS A 73 -16.77 -5.70 17.58
N ARG A 74 -16.62 -6.67 16.67
CA ARG A 74 -17.55 -7.80 16.52
C ARG A 74 -17.53 -8.75 17.72
N TYR A 75 -16.35 -9.05 18.28
CA TYR A 75 -16.21 -9.98 19.40
C TYR A 75 -16.44 -9.35 20.78
N PHE A 76 -16.05 -8.09 21.01
CA PHE A 76 -16.15 -7.44 22.32
C PHE A 76 -17.37 -6.52 22.48
N LEU A 77 -17.84 -5.88 21.40
CA LEU A 77 -18.97 -4.93 21.44
C LEU A 77 -20.24 -5.51 20.77
N SER A 78 -20.18 -6.73 20.23
CA SER A 78 -21.25 -7.36 19.44
C SER A 78 -21.78 -6.47 18.31
N ARG A 79 -20.89 -5.65 17.71
CA ARG A 79 -21.21 -4.64 16.69
C ARG A 79 -20.15 -4.63 15.59
N GLU A 80 -20.59 -4.65 14.34
CA GLU A 80 -19.72 -4.52 13.18
C GLU A 80 -19.49 -3.04 12.83
N LEU A 81 -18.33 -2.71 12.24
CA LEU A 81 -18.07 -1.34 11.78
C LEU A 81 -19.02 -0.96 10.65
N ARG A 82 -19.54 0.27 10.69
CA ARG A 82 -20.40 0.80 9.64
C ARG A 82 -19.63 0.84 8.32
N VAL A 83 -20.20 0.29 7.25
CA VAL A 83 -19.61 0.28 5.89
C VAL A 83 -19.16 1.68 5.44
N LYS A 84 -19.90 2.74 5.78
CA LYS A 84 -19.50 4.14 5.53
C LYS A 84 -18.16 4.52 6.20
N THR A 85 -17.94 4.09 7.45
CA THR A 85 -16.68 4.34 8.18
C THR A 85 -15.51 3.61 7.53
N ILE A 86 -15.72 2.37 7.08
CA ILE A 86 -14.73 1.57 6.35
C ILE A 86 -14.32 2.29 5.05
N PHE A 87 -15.29 2.69 4.22
CA PHE A 87 -15.01 3.42 2.97
C PHE A 87 -14.32 4.79 3.19
N ILE A 88 -14.74 5.56 4.20
CA ILE A 88 -14.09 6.84 4.52
C ILE A 88 -12.63 6.62 4.91
N PHE A 89 -12.34 5.64 5.77
CA PHE A 89 -10.97 5.34 6.19
C PHE A 89 -10.12 4.81 5.02
N MET A 90 -10.66 3.89 4.19
CA MET A 90 -10.00 3.45 2.95
C MET A 90 -9.64 4.64 2.05
N PHE A 91 -10.56 5.58 1.87
CA PHE A 91 -10.34 6.77 1.07
C PHE A 91 -9.24 7.66 1.67
N CYS A 92 -9.24 7.88 2.99
CA CYS A 92 -8.21 8.66 3.69
C CYS A 92 -6.81 8.03 3.61
N VAL A 93 -6.68 6.71 3.77
CA VAL A 93 -5.36 6.05 3.64
C VAL A 93 -4.93 5.93 2.16
N GLY A 94 -5.89 5.83 1.23
CA GLY A 94 -5.63 5.92 -0.20
C GLY A 94 -5.10 7.30 -0.63
N THR A 95 -5.77 8.39 -0.24
CA THR A 95 -5.29 9.75 -0.55
C THR A 95 -3.98 10.07 0.15
N PHE A 96 -3.74 9.54 1.36
CA PHE A 96 -2.43 9.58 2.01
C PHE A 96 -1.36 8.85 1.17
N GLY A 97 -1.63 7.63 0.70
CA GLY A 97 -0.71 6.88 -0.19
C GLY A 97 -0.36 7.64 -1.48
N SER A 98 -1.34 8.25 -2.14
CA SER A 98 -1.12 9.13 -3.30
C SER A 98 -0.31 10.39 -2.95
N GLY A 99 -0.60 11.03 -1.81
CA GLY A 99 0.10 12.23 -1.35
C GLY A 99 1.56 11.95 -0.99
N MET A 100 1.83 10.86 -0.28
CA MET A 100 3.20 10.41 0.02
C MET A 100 3.94 10.01 -1.25
N ASN A 101 3.30 9.34 -2.21
CA ASN A 101 3.88 9.06 -3.53
C ASN A 101 4.28 10.34 -4.30
N LEU A 102 3.45 11.38 -4.27
CA LEU A 102 3.77 12.67 -4.87
C LEU A 102 4.94 13.37 -4.16
N ALA A 103 5.03 13.25 -2.83
CA ALA A 103 6.17 13.76 -2.05
C ALA A 103 7.45 12.96 -2.32
N LEU A 104 7.38 11.62 -2.46
CA LEU A 104 8.51 10.76 -2.87
C LEU A 104 9.06 11.22 -4.23
N TYR A 105 8.18 11.47 -5.19
CA TYR A 105 8.57 11.97 -6.51
C TYR A 105 9.30 13.32 -6.40
N LYS A 106 8.68 14.32 -5.76
CA LYS A 106 9.19 15.70 -5.75
C LYS A 106 10.36 15.98 -4.80
N TRP A 107 10.49 15.24 -3.70
CA TRP A 107 11.51 15.52 -2.68
C TRP A 107 12.67 14.52 -2.68
N ILE A 108 12.51 13.36 -3.33
CA ILE A 108 13.54 12.30 -3.35
C ILE A 108 13.93 11.92 -4.79
N ILE A 109 13.00 11.67 -5.70
CA ILE A 109 13.35 11.20 -7.06
C ILE A 109 13.84 12.35 -7.95
N GLU A 110 13.06 13.44 -8.03
CA GLU A 110 13.34 14.63 -8.84
C GLU A 110 14.68 15.32 -8.47
N PRO A 111 14.98 15.67 -7.20
CA PRO A 111 16.20 16.39 -6.86
C PRO A 111 17.48 15.54 -6.83
N ASN A 112 17.37 14.21 -6.67
CA ASN A 112 18.53 13.30 -6.69
C ASN A 112 18.74 12.64 -8.06
N HIS A 113 17.99 13.07 -9.09
CA HIS A 113 18.04 12.52 -10.46
C HIS A 113 17.87 10.99 -10.54
N MET A 114 17.12 10.38 -9.62
CA MET A 114 16.93 8.91 -9.54
C MET A 114 15.92 8.37 -10.56
N ILE A 115 15.94 8.89 -11.78
CA ILE A 115 15.02 8.53 -12.87
C ILE A 115 15.67 7.42 -13.70
N GLU A 116 15.30 6.17 -13.43
CA GLU A 116 15.69 5.03 -14.27
C GLU A 116 14.98 5.08 -15.63
N CYS A 117 15.58 5.76 -16.61
CA CYS A 117 15.21 5.59 -18.02
C CYS A 117 15.39 4.11 -18.42
N PRO A 118 14.37 3.43 -18.98
CA PRO A 118 14.49 2.05 -19.38
C PRO A 118 15.44 1.94 -20.57
N LYS A 119 16.50 1.14 -20.40
CA LYS A 119 17.31 0.69 -21.54
C LYS A 119 16.37 0.00 -22.53
N LYS A 120 16.52 0.26 -23.83
CA LYS A 120 15.68 -0.26 -24.95
C LYS A 120 15.77 -1.80 -25.08
N LEU A 121 15.22 -2.52 -24.09
CA LEU A 121 15.21 -3.99 -23.96
C LEU A 121 14.09 -4.56 -24.83
N GLY A 122 14.37 -4.67 -26.13
CA GLY A 122 13.42 -5.07 -27.17
C GLY A 122 12.89 -6.50 -27.04
N TYR A 123 11.93 -6.73 -26.14
CA TYR A 123 10.99 -7.85 -26.29
C TYR A 123 10.14 -7.63 -27.55
N LYS A 124 9.67 -8.70 -28.21
CA LYS A 124 9.01 -8.59 -29.54
C LYS A 124 7.60 -9.22 -29.63
N LYS A 125 6.78 -9.10 -28.57
CA LYS A 125 5.28 -9.24 -28.58
C LYS A 125 4.61 -8.59 -27.34
N ASN A 126 3.40 -8.07 -27.58
CA ASN A 126 2.31 -7.60 -26.68
C ASN A 126 2.51 -6.73 -25.39
N LEU A 127 1.62 -5.72 -25.32
CA LEU A 127 0.86 -5.15 -24.18
C LEU A 127 1.50 -4.47 -22.95
N MET A 128 2.70 -4.84 -22.47
CA MET A 128 3.42 -4.06 -21.43
C MET A 128 4.79 -3.63 -21.98
N ARG A 129 4.72 -2.98 -23.15
CA ARG A 129 5.69 -3.10 -24.24
C ARG A 129 6.82 -2.07 -24.17
N ASP A 130 6.48 -0.84 -23.78
CA ASP A 130 7.36 0.31 -23.70
C ASP A 130 7.06 1.02 -22.36
N TYR A 131 7.61 0.48 -21.26
CA TYR A 131 7.13 0.83 -19.92
C TYR A 131 7.73 2.14 -19.40
N VAL A 132 7.10 3.24 -19.81
CA VAL A 132 7.44 4.63 -19.49
C VAL A 132 6.31 5.55 -20.01
N SER A 133 6.01 6.68 -19.35
CA SER A 133 5.20 7.79 -19.92
C SER A 133 5.25 9.06 -19.04
N ASP A 134 5.64 10.26 -19.49
CA ASP A 134 6.45 10.66 -20.65
C ASP A 134 7.38 11.81 -20.21
N LEU A 135 8.70 11.91 -20.43
CA LEU A 135 9.82 11.11 -21.00
C LEU A 135 10.03 10.89 -22.51
N SER A 136 9.48 11.77 -23.34
CA SER A 136 10.12 12.23 -24.59
C SER A 136 11.59 12.67 -24.43
N LEU A 137 12.10 12.67 -23.19
CA LEU A 137 13.40 13.12 -22.72
C LEU A 137 14.17 12.06 -21.89
N CYS A 138 14.37 10.85 -22.43
CA CYS A 138 15.65 10.13 -22.20
C CYS A 138 16.78 10.65 -23.13
N GLU A 139 16.58 11.85 -23.69
CA GLU A 139 17.40 12.72 -24.54
C GLU A 139 18.19 12.08 -25.71
N LYS A 140 17.86 12.52 -26.94
CA LYS A 140 18.74 12.55 -28.14
C LYS A 140 19.70 11.35 -28.30
N LEU A 141 19.15 10.14 -28.30
CA LEU A 141 19.85 8.83 -28.35
C LEU A 141 19.29 7.85 -29.40
#